data_AF-A0A851V9M5-F1
#
_entry.id   AF-A0A851V9M5-F1
#
_cell.length_a   1.000
_cell.length_b   1.000
_cell.length_c   1.000
_cell.angle_alpha   90.00
_cell.angle_beta   90.00
_cell.angle_gamma   90.00
#
_symmetry.space_group_name_H-M   'P 1'
#
loop_
_entity.id
_entity.type
_entity.pdbx_description
1 polymer ?
#
loop_
_entity_poly.entity_id
_entity_poly.type
_entity_poly.pdbx_seq_one_letter_code
_entity_poly.pdbx_strand_id
1 'polypeptide(L)'
;QLDQIIIHQQVELLEAILGTETSSKYEIKNHLGQRVYFAEEENGCFDRKLCSPIRAFTMRIADNAGHEVIRVIRPLRCNSCCFPCFLQQV
;
A
#
# COMPACT_ATOMS: atom_id res chain seq x y z
N GLN A 1 -6.34 5.56 24.59
CA GLN A 1 -4.99 5.90 24.10
C GLN A 1 -4.53 4.78 23.19
N LEU A 2 -3.90 5.08 22.05
CA LEU A 2 -3.50 4.09 21.05
C LEU A 2 -1.97 3.96 21.07
N ASP A 3 -1.43 3.22 22.04
CA ASP A 3 0.03 3.12 22.22
C ASP A 3 0.69 2.11 21.27
N GLN A 4 -0.12 1.22 20.68
CA GLN A 4 0.33 0.21 19.75
C GLN A 4 -0.71 0.00 18.64
N ILE A 5 -0.20 -0.16 17.42
CA ILE A 5 -0.96 -0.63 16.27
C ILE A 5 -0.36 -1.91 15.70
N ILE A 6 -1.23 -2.78 15.19
CA ILE A 6 -0.87 -4.00 14.49
C ILE A 6 -1.35 -3.83 13.05
N ILE A 7 -0.45 -4.00 12.09
CA ILE A 7 -0.76 -3.90 10.66
C ILE A 7 -0.82 -5.32 10.11
N HIS A 8 -1.99 -5.71 9.60
CA HIS A 8 -2.24 -7.05 9.06
C HIS A 8 -2.58 -6.96 7.57
N GLN A 9 -1.71 -7.52 6.73
CA GLN A 9 -1.95 -7.57 5.29
C GLN A 9 -3.07 -8.56 4.97
N GLN A 10 -4.02 -8.12 4.15
CA GLN A 10 -5.05 -9.00 3.59
C GLN A 10 -4.52 -9.54 2.27
N VAL A 11 -4.25 -10.85 2.24
CA VAL A 11 -3.87 -11.56 1.02
C VAL A 11 -5.14 -12.22 0.49
N GLU A 12 -5.67 -11.76 -0.65
CA GLU A 12 -6.83 -12.45 -1.21
C GLU A 12 -6.38 -13.77 -1.81
N LEU A 13 -7.00 -14.87 -1.38
CA LEU A 13 -6.62 -16.23 -1.78
C LEU A 13 -6.65 -16.42 -3.31
N LEU A 14 -7.54 -15.70 -3.99
CA LEU A 14 -7.68 -15.75 -5.44
C LEU A 14 -6.48 -15.11 -6.16
N GLU A 15 -5.89 -14.05 -5.61
CA GLU A 15 -4.70 -13.38 -6.15
C GLU A 15 -3.45 -14.25 -6.02
N ALA A 16 -3.33 -14.93 -4.88
CA ALA A 16 -2.26 -15.88 -4.63
C ALA A 16 -2.30 -17.07 -5.60
N ILE A 17 -3.51 -17.48 -6.02
CA ILE A 17 -3.72 -18.60 -6.95
C ILE A 17 -3.54 -18.15 -8.41
N LEU A 18 -4.05 -16.98 -8.78
CA LEU A 18 -4.03 -16.49 -10.16
C LEU A 18 -2.72 -15.76 -10.52
N GLY A 19 -1.88 -15.43 -9.54
CA GLY A 19 -0.67 -14.64 -9.76
C GLY A 19 -0.95 -13.22 -10.26
N THR A 20 -2.21 -12.77 -10.12
CA THR A 20 -2.66 -11.44 -10.53
C THR A 20 -2.34 -10.45 -9.42
N GLU A 21 -1.55 -9.43 -9.74
CA GLU A 21 -1.23 -8.35 -8.82
C GLU A 21 -2.43 -7.44 -8.63
N THR A 22 -2.93 -7.36 -7.40
CA THR A 22 -3.94 -6.38 -7.01
C THR A 22 -3.35 -5.35 -6.05
N SER A 23 -4.15 -4.33 -5.79
CA SER A 23 -3.94 -3.35 -4.74
C SER A 23 -3.63 -4.02 -3.40
N SER A 24 -2.55 -3.58 -2.74
CA SER A 24 -2.23 -4.06 -1.39
C SER A 24 -3.23 -3.50 -0.38
N LYS A 25 -3.89 -4.40 0.37
CA LYS A 25 -4.87 -4.07 1.40
C LYS A 25 -4.38 -4.47 2.79
N TYR A 26 -4.68 -3.66 3.80
CA TYR A 26 -4.25 -3.88 5.18
C TYR A 26 -5.34 -3.50 6.18
N GLU A 27 -5.50 -4.32 7.21
CA GLU A 27 -6.22 -3.95 8.42
C GLU A 27 -5.25 -3.38 9.45
N ILE A 28 -5.59 -2.21 10.00
CA ILE A 28 -4.85 -1.61 11.11
C ILE A 28 -5.68 -1.84 12.37
N LYS A 29 -5.08 -2.53 13.33
CA LYS A 29 -5.73 -2.99 14.56
C LYS A 29 -5.09 -2.36 15.78
N ASN A 30 -5.86 -2.19 16.84
CA ASN A 30 -5.32 -1.87 18.15
C ASN A 30 -4.72 -3.13 18.81
N HIS A 31 -4.16 -2.97 20.02
CA HIS A 31 -3.60 -4.08 20.79
C HIS A 31 -4.63 -5.17 21.19
N LEU A 32 -5.94 -4.86 21.15
CA LEU A 32 -7.02 -5.82 21.38
C LEU A 32 -7.40 -6.59 20.09
N GLY A 33 -6.74 -6.32 18.96
CA GLY A 33 -7.06 -6.93 17.67
C GLY A 33 -8.29 -6.34 16.98
N GLN A 34 -8.89 -5.28 17.51
CA GLN A 34 -10.02 -4.61 16.88
C GLN A 34 -9.54 -3.73 15.72
N ARG A 35 -10.22 -3.79 14.57
CA ARG A 35 -9.93 -2.91 13.44
C ARG A 35 -10.25 -1.47 13.82
N VAL A 36 -9.27 -0.59 13.69
CA VAL A 36 -9.42 0.85 13.89
C VAL A 36 -9.37 1.61 12.56
N TYR A 37 -8.61 1.10 11.59
CA TYR A 37 -8.54 1.65 10.24
C TYR A 37 -8.39 0.54 9.19
N PHE A 38 -8.68 0.89 7.95
CA PHE A 38 -8.41 0.06 6.78
C PHE A 38 -7.56 0.85 5.78
N ALA A 39 -6.50 0.22 5.25
CA ALA A 39 -5.62 0.83 4.27
C ALA A 39 -5.68 0.05 2.95
N GLU A 40 -5.79 0.78 1.84
CA GLU A 40 -5.89 0.21 0.50
C GLU A 40 -5.07 1.03 -0.48
N GLU A 41 -4.35 0.36 -1.37
CA GLU A 41 -3.62 1.01 -2.45
C GLU A 41 -4.57 1.37 -3.60
N GLU A 42 -4.56 2.61 -4.09
CA GLU A 42 -5.50 3.02 -5.14
C GLU A 42 -4.99 2.69 -6.56
N ASN A 43 -3.67 2.59 -6.77
CA ASN A 43 -3.06 2.57 -8.10
C ASN A 43 -1.91 1.54 -8.19
N GLY A 44 -2.25 0.26 -8.33
CA GLY A 44 -1.27 -0.82 -8.51
C GLY A 44 -1.26 -1.34 -9.94
N CYS A 45 -0.48 -0.73 -10.85
CA CYS A 45 -0.06 -1.42 -12.06
C CYS A 45 1.28 -0.89 -12.57
N PHE A 46 2.37 -1.41 -12.00
CA PHE A 46 3.66 -1.55 -12.67
C PHE A 46 4.29 -2.83 -12.13
N ASP A 47 4.54 -3.76 -13.04
CA ASP A 47 5.06 -5.13 -12.81
C ASP A 47 6.15 -5.13 -11.73
N ARG A 48 5.88 -5.80 -10.59
CA ARG A 48 6.83 -5.91 -9.46
C ARG A 48 8.17 -6.53 -9.89
N LYS A 49 8.29 -7.11 -11.09
CA LYS A 49 9.54 -7.71 -11.57
C LYS A 49 10.68 -6.73 -11.83
N LEU A 50 10.43 -5.45 -12.13
CA LEU A 50 11.50 -4.51 -12.51
C LEU A 50 11.78 -3.41 -11.47
N CYS A 51 10.75 -2.99 -10.70
CA CYS A 51 10.82 -1.76 -9.89
C CYS A 51 10.25 -1.90 -8.46
N SER A 52 10.18 -3.11 -7.90
CA SER A 52 9.48 -3.38 -6.62
C SER A 52 9.81 -2.41 -5.45
N PRO A 53 11.09 -2.10 -5.13
CA PRO A 53 11.40 -1.15 -4.08
C PRO A 53 11.30 0.32 -4.52
N ILE A 54 11.09 0.61 -5.80
CA ILE A 54 11.17 1.94 -6.43
C ILE A 54 9.78 2.51 -6.77
N ARG A 55 8.75 1.64 -6.84
CA ARG A 55 7.41 1.97 -7.34
C ARG A 55 6.73 3.12 -6.58
N ALA A 56 6.08 3.99 -7.36
CA ALA A 56 5.11 4.94 -6.82
C ALA A 56 3.87 4.18 -6.34
N PHE A 57 3.21 4.69 -5.30
CA PHE A 57 1.88 4.23 -4.92
C PHE A 57 1.14 5.33 -4.18
N THR A 58 -0.19 5.26 -4.22
CA THR A 58 -1.07 6.04 -3.36
C THR A 58 -1.83 5.07 -2.48
N MET A 59 -1.83 5.30 -1.18
CA MET A 59 -2.54 4.48 -0.21
C MET A 59 -3.53 5.36 0.55
N ARG A 60 -4.78 4.94 0.51
CA ARG A 60 -5.87 5.55 1.28
C ARG A 60 -6.03 4.79 2.57
N ILE A 61 -6.05 5.51 3.70
CA ILE A 61 -6.35 4.96 5.02
C ILE A 61 -7.67 5.57 5.46
N ALA A 62 -8.64 4.72 5.73
CA ALA A 62 -9.99 5.10 6.11
C ALA A 62 -10.36 4.58 7.51
N ASP A 63 -11.24 5.30 8.19
CA ASP A 63 -11.87 4.86 9.43
C ASP A 63 -12.88 3.72 9.19
N ASN A 64 -13.53 3.26 10.26
CA ASN A 64 -14.53 2.19 10.17
C ASN A 64 -15.85 2.63 9.49
N ALA A 65 -16.10 3.93 9.34
CA ALA A 65 -17.22 4.45 8.57
C ALA A 65 -16.86 4.62 7.07
N GLY A 66 -15.61 4.37 6.69
CA GLY A 66 -15.13 4.49 5.31
C GLY A 66 -14.66 5.91 4.96
N HIS A 67 -14.59 6.83 5.91
CA HIS A 67 -14.06 8.17 5.67
C HIS A 67 -12.54 8.12 5.62
N GLU A 68 -11.95 8.72 4.58
CA GLU A 68 -10.50 8.88 4.48
C GLU A 68 -9.99 9.77 5.61
N VAL A 69 -9.05 9.22 6.39
CA VAL A 69 -8.41 9.93 7.50
C VAL A 69 -6.97 10.29 7.19
N ILE A 70 -6.29 9.47 6.38
CA ILE A 70 -4.90 9.69 5.97
C ILE A 70 -4.76 9.27 4.51
N ARG A 71 -4.06 10.09 3.73
CA ARG A 71 -3.63 9.78 2.36
C ARG A 71 -2.11 9.75 2.31
N VAL A 72 -1.55 8.60 1.96
CA VAL A 72 -0.10 8.42 1.79
C VAL A 72 0.20 8.42 0.31
N ILE A 73 1.06 9.34 -0.12
CA ILE A 73 1.51 9.45 -1.50
C ILE A 73 3.01 9.16 -1.51
N ARG A 74 3.40 8.07 -2.18
CA ARG A 74 4.78 7.76 -2.47
C ARG A 74 5.04 8.02 -3.95
N PRO A 75 5.83 9.04 -4.32
CA PRO A 75 6.24 9.23 -5.71
C PRO A 75 7.23 8.14 -6.13
N LEU A 76 7.47 8.03 -7.44
CA LEU A 76 8.47 7.11 -7.99
C LEU A 76 9.87 7.50 -7.49
N ARG A 77 10.59 6.58 -6.84
CA ARG A 77 11.95 6.83 -6.33
C ARG A 77 12.94 5.84 -6.92
N CYS A 78 13.48 6.19 -8.07
CA CYS A 78 14.46 5.40 -8.81
C CYS A 78 15.87 5.74 -8.30
N ASN A 79 16.61 4.76 -7.77
CA ASN A 79 17.99 4.96 -7.30
C ASN A 79 19.04 4.43 -8.28
N SER A 80 18.64 3.98 -9.47
CA SER A 80 19.55 3.41 -10.47
C SER A 80 19.87 4.43 -11.57
N CYS A 81 21.17 4.65 -11.81
CA CYS A 81 21.69 5.47 -12.92
C CYS A 81 21.30 4.92 -14.31
N CYS A 82 20.95 3.63 -14.40
CA CYS A 82 20.80 2.92 -15.68
C CYS A 82 19.34 2.69 -16.15
N PHE A 83 18.35 3.28 -15.46
CA PHE A 83 16.96 3.30 -15.92
C PHE A 83 16.54 4.74 -16.24
N PRO A 84 15.71 4.98 -17.26
CA PRO A 84 15.26 6.33 -17.60
C PRO A 84 14.25 6.81 -16.55
N CYS A 85 14.75 7.29 -15.41
CA CYS A 85 13.94 7.75 -14.28
C CYS A 85 13.37 9.18 -14.52
N PHE A 86 12.86 9.47 -15.73
CA PHE A 86 12.38 10.81 -16.12
C PHE A 86 11.09 11.26 -15.43
N LEU A 87 10.53 10.45 -14.52
CA LEU A 87 9.30 10.71 -13.77
C LEU A 87 9.55 10.88 -12.26
N GLN A 88 10.80 11.07 -11.84
CA GLN A 88 11.11 11.39 -10.45
C GLN A 88 10.57 12.79 -10.11
N GLN A 89 9.56 12.86 -9.24
CA GLN A 89 9.13 14.12 -8.64
C GLN A 89 10.06 14.43 -7.45
N VAL A 90 10.62 15.64 -7.46
CA VAL A 90 11.42 16.21 -6.35
C VAL A 90 10.50 16.56 -5.20
#